data_AF-A0A1X1BPV3-F1
#
_entry.id   AF-A0A1X1BPV3-F1
#
_cell.length_a   1.000
_cell.length_b   1.000
_cell.length_c   1.000
_cell.angle_alpha   90.00
_cell.angle_beta   90.00
_cell.angle_gamma   90.00
#
_symmetry.space_group_name_H-M   'P 1'
#
loop_
_entity.id
_entity.type
_entity.pdbx_description
1 polymer ?
#
loop_
_entity_poly.entity_id
_entity_poly.type
_entity_poly.pdbx_seq_one_letter_code
_entity_poly.pdbx_strand_id
1 'polypeptide(L)'
;MAGLNIAANLNTTGWGPDELDEQTVQSSLGNLNKIPLEPRLKLDRQIRICDFTYFTYQKSIRDAGRYGRQPAPVVIDEEMQFQTVDGRSLVKNKNIQHYRRKAVPKQTTQAFNQKQMEEEAMIMSAKQKHPEMRKQRMMHTRGNRSNARHHTFNEWSIEPLPTWQILSEIPFSQLSKLDLQGAKVTGTDVMWRGKLGIYDKRMDQISAKAEMPLQNLNAQYDYYWTSTNDDDCIMDYLLGSHRQEPQGSAEGSETGQDKIILGATDQILSVLMTAARSKYSWHLNVTKVDNQIIIDKANGSIIDMLTVNETAPEPPMPDAEIKINRPPALGYEAVKVNQRIRQQVLVPNELNEEFELPPFVEDGDNPSTVAYRYRTFVVPGDNHGHGWSRVPIHVITRGEVHARVPGVPSGGYTYVCALNELPHKTQKSWRTQIETQKGALLANEMRNNTAKMQRFAACAIISGCDILKLAYVSRRTPGDAENHSIIGIHTYTTENLAVQMGLNMRNAWAVVRHICALIMSKPDGQYILVKDPLKPNIRFYAAPEEEDIEFPVKE
;
A
#
# COMPACT_ATOMS: atom_id res chain seq x y z
N MET A 1 -20.73 49.03 32.69
CA MET A 1 -19.65 49.20 33.68
C MET A 1 -19.00 47.84 33.88
N ALA A 2 -17.77 47.64 33.40
CA ALA A 2 -17.00 46.46 33.77
C ALA A 2 -16.50 46.68 35.21
N GLY A 3 -17.08 45.94 36.16
CA GLY A 3 -16.72 46.04 37.57
C GLY A 3 -15.38 45.36 37.84
N LEU A 4 -14.47 46.07 38.48
CA LEU A 4 -13.19 45.51 38.93
C LEU A 4 -13.47 44.71 40.21
N ASN A 5 -13.29 43.39 40.16
CA ASN A 5 -13.55 42.52 41.31
C ASN A 5 -12.25 42.32 42.09
N ILE A 6 -12.14 42.98 43.26
CA ILE A 6 -10.94 42.92 44.12
C ILE A 6 -11.17 41.83 45.16
N ALA A 7 -10.38 40.75 45.09
CA ALA A 7 -10.29 39.74 46.13
C ALA A 7 -8.96 39.92 46.89
N ALA A 8 -9.03 40.00 48.21
CA ALA A 8 -7.87 40.13 49.09
C ALA A 8 -7.97 39.11 50.23
N ASN A 9 -6.83 38.49 50.57
CA ASN A 9 -6.73 37.55 51.67
C ASN A 9 -6.55 38.32 52.99
N LEU A 10 -7.44 38.10 53.95
CA LEU A 10 -7.44 38.77 55.24
C LEU A 10 -7.16 37.76 56.35
N ASN A 11 -5.89 37.62 56.73
CA ASN A 11 -5.49 36.83 57.89
C ASN A 11 -5.47 37.72 59.14
N THR A 12 -6.29 37.38 60.14
CA THR A 12 -6.40 38.15 61.40
C THR A 12 -5.30 37.81 62.40
N THR A 13 -4.63 36.66 62.25
CA THR A 13 -3.67 36.12 63.22
C THR A 13 -2.21 36.22 62.75
N GLY A 14 -1.99 36.61 61.49
CA GLY A 14 -0.66 36.77 60.91
C GLY A 14 -0.70 37.51 59.58
N TRP A 15 0.46 37.70 58.97
CA TRP A 15 0.60 38.40 57.69
C TRP A 15 0.65 37.44 56.48
N GLY A 16 0.57 36.13 56.72
CA GLY A 16 0.60 35.08 55.70
C GLY A 16 -0.79 34.62 55.27
N PRO A 17 -0.90 33.75 54.26
CA PRO A 17 -2.20 33.25 53.81
C PRO A 17 -2.91 32.44 54.90
N ASP A 18 -4.19 32.72 55.14
CA ASP A 18 -5.01 31.93 56.05
C ASP A 18 -5.52 30.65 55.34
N GLU A 19 -5.18 29.48 55.89
CA GLU A 19 -5.57 28.17 55.34
C GLU A 19 -7.04 27.83 55.61
N LEU A 20 -7.70 28.54 56.55
CA LEU A 20 -9.10 28.35 56.91
C LEU A 20 -10.06 29.26 56.12
N ASP A 21 -9.53 30.27 55.42
CA ASP A 21 -10.35 31.17 54.60
C ASP A 21 -10.71 30.50 53.28
N GLU A 22 -11.98 30.09 53.18
CA GLU A 22 -12.54 29.34 52.06
C GLU A 22 -12.38 30.11 50.73
N GLN A 23 -12.47 31.44 50.76
CA GLN A 23 -12.36 32.29 49.57
C GLN A 23 -10.92 32.34 49.04
N THR A 24 -9.93 32.36 49.93
CA THR A 24 -8.51 32.28 49.59
C THR A 24 -8.15 30.91 49.02
N VAL A 25 -8.57 29.83 49.69
CA VAL A 25 -8.26 28.46 49.25
C VAL A 25 -8.87 28.19 47.88
N GLN A 26 -10.10 28.63 47.63
CA GLN A 26 -10.78 28.39 46.36
C GLN A 26 -10.20 29.24 45.21
N SER A 27 -9.80 30.49 45.47
CA SER A 27 -9.20 31.37 44.47
C SER A 27 -7.74 31.01 44.13
N SER A 28 -6.94 30.62 45.13
CA SER A 28 -5.49 30.43 44.98
C SER A 28 -5.06 28.97 44.87
N LEU A 29 -5.76 28.05 45.56
CA LEU A 29 -5.36 26.63 45.68
C LEU A 29 -6.37 25.66 45.04
N GLY A 30 -7.56 26.12 44.64
CA GLY A 30 -8.61 25.27 44.06
C GLY A 30 -8.19 24.51 42.79
N ASN A 31 -7.32 25.11 41.97
CA ASN A 31 -6.73 24.45 40.80
C ASN A 31 -5.55 23.53 41.15
N LEU A 32 -4.86 23.79 42.26
CA LEU A 32 -3.72 23.00 42.74
C LEU A 32 -4.17 21.71 43.45
N ASN A 33 -5.34 21.70 44.09
CA ASN A 33 -5.93 20.48 44.65
C ASN A 33 -6.27 19.40 43.61
N LYS A 34 -6.31 19.75 42.32
CA LYS A 34 -6.56 18.81 41.22
C LYS A 34 -5.28 18.12 40.71
N ILE A 35 -4.10 18.56 41.16
CA ILE A 35 -2.81 18.07 40.67
C ILE A 35 -1.94 17.72 41.89
N PRO A 36 -1.41 16.50 42.02
CA PRO A 36 -0.43 16.19 43.05
C PRO A 36 0.80 17.06 42.83
N LEU A 37 1.05 18.03 43.72
CA LEU A 37 2.14 18.97 43.58
C LEU A 37 3.47 18.25 43.84
N GLU A 38 4.22 17.96 42.78
CA GLU A 38 5.59 17.47 42.90
C GLU A 38 6.55 18.65 42.71
N PRO A 39 7.22 19.17 43.76
CA PRO A 39 7.94 20.45 43.73
C PRO A 39 9.27 20.44 42.95
N ARG A 40 9.51 19.43 42.09
CA ARG A 40 10.78 19.26 41.35
C ARG A 40 10.56 19.21 39.84
N LEU A 41 10.34 20.37 39.24
CA LEU A 41 10.57 20.57 37.80
C LEU A 41 12.03 20.98 37.58
N LYS A 42 12.95 20.01 37.59
CA LYS A 42 14.28 20.22 36.96
C LYS A 42 14.16 19.82 35.50
N LEU A 43 14.48 20.75 34.59
CA LEU A 43 14.44 20.57 33.13
C LEU A 43 15.51 19.62 32.56
N ASP A 44 16.20 18.84 33.41
CA ASP A 44 17.27 17.94 32.96
C ASP A 44 16.72 16.58 32.52
N ARG A 45 16.92 16.27 31.22
CA ARG A 45 16.65 14.98 30.55
C ARG A 45 15.23 14.44 30.75
N GLN A 46 14.30 14.98 29.98
CA GLN A 46 12.87 14.62 29.97
C GLN A 46 12.56 13.20 29.43
N ILE A 47 13.52 12.52 28.78
CA ILE A 47 13.29 11.22 28.14
C ILE A 47 13.99 10.11 28.94
N ARG A 48 13.20 9.18 29.48
CA ARG A 48 13.67 7.89 29.98
C ARG A 48 13.01 6.76 29.20
N ILE A 49 13.81 5.79 28.79
CA ILE A 49 13.33 4.57 28.13
C ILE A 49 13.00 3.57 29.23
N CYS A 50 11.74 3.14 29.33
CA CYS A 50 11.35 2.00 30.15
C CYS A 50 11.42 0.74 29.30
N ASP A 51 12.34 -0.15 29.65
CA ASP A 51 12.55 -1.45 29.02
C ASP A 51 12.58 -2.50 30.12
N PHE A 52 11.74 -3.52 29.98
CA PHE A 52 11.55 -4.62 30.92
C PHE A 52 12.55 -5.76 30.71
N THR A 53 13.49 -5.63 29.77
CA THR A 53 14.54 -6.64 29.55
C THR A 53 15.73 -6.46 30.51
N TYR A 54 16.30 -7.59 30.97
CA TYR A 54 17.34 -7.66 32.00
C TYR A 54 18.60 -6.80 31.72
N PHE A 55 18.94 -6.58 30.44
CA PHE A 55 20.14 -5.81 30.05
C PHE A 55 20.03 -4.31 30.38
N THR A 56 18.82 -3.76 30.34
CA THR A 56 18.59 -2.33 30.58
C THR A 56 18.48 -2.05 32.09
N TYR A 57 18.05 -3.04 32.87
CA TYR A 57 18.00 -3.02 34.34
C TYR A 57 19.37 -2.80 35.00
N GLN A 58 20.42 -3.49 34.54
CA GLN A 58 21.78 -3.29 35.09
C GLN A 58 22.36 -1.90 34.79
N LYS A 59 21.93 -1.28 33.68
CA LYS A 59 22.40 0.06 33.27
C LYS A 59 21.72 1.14 34.12
N SER A 60 20.43 1.00 34.42
CA SER A 60 19.68 1.96 35.26
C SER A 60 20.18 1.98 36.71
N ILE A 61 20.54 0.82 37.28
CA ILE A 61 21.12 0.73 38.64
C ILE A 61 22.47 1.45 38.73
N ARG A 62 23.29 1.39 37.68
CA ARG A 62 24.59 2.09 37.62
C ARG A 62 24.44 3.61 37.53
N ASP A 63 23.40 4.09 36.84
CA ASP A 63 23.15 5.52 36.67
C ASP A 63 22.41 6.13 37.87
N ALA A 64 21.63 5.32 38.62
CA ALA A 64 20.99 5.73 39.87
C ALA A 64 21.98 6.15 40.98
N GLY A 65 23.21 5.61 40.96
CA GLY A 65 24.24 5.94 41.95
C GLY A 65 24.90 7.32 41.78
N ARG A 66 24.74 8.00 40.63
CA ARG A 66 25.40 9.30 40.37
C ARG A 66 24.57 10.52 40.76
N TYR A 67 23.27 10.36 40.99
CA TYR A 67 22.35 11.46 41.30
C TYR A 67 21.59 11.11 42.57
N GLY A 68 21.87 11.85 43.64
CA GLY A 68 21.57 11.48 45.02
C GLY A 68 20.15 10.97 45.31
N ARG A 69 20.12 9.92 46.15
CA ARG A 69 19.06 9.50 47.09
C ARG A 69 17.61 9.62 46.58
N GLN A 70 17.25 8.80 45.60
CA GLN A 70 15.91 8.21 45.55
C GLN A 70 16.01 6.80 46.16
N PRO A 71 15.14 6.39 47.10
CA PRO A 71 15.09 4.99 47.50
C PRO A 71 14.74 4.17 46.24
N ALA A 72 15.54 3.13 45.98
CA ALA A 72 15.23 2.21 44.89
C ALA A 72 13.84 1.62 45.16
N PRO A 73 12.93 1.57 44.17
CA PRO A 73 11.67 0.89 44.35
C PRO A 73 11.95 -0.55 44.76
N VAL A 74 11.33 -0.98 45.86
CA VAL A 74 11.35 -2.38 46.29
C VAL A 74 10.55 -3.15 45.24
N VAL A 75 11.25 -3.68 44.25
CA VAL A 75 10.65 -4.62 43.30
C VAL A 75 10.55 -5.95 44.04
N ILE A 76 9.33 -6.27 44.48
CA ILE A 76 8.99 -7.59 45.01
C ILE A 76 9.08 -8.55 43.82
N ASP A 77 10.02 -9.50 43.91
CA ASP A 77 10.35 -10.48 42.88
C ASP A 77 9.26 -11.57 42.81
N GLU A 78 8.04 -11.18 42.41
CA GLU A 78 6.88 -12.09 42.29
C GLU A 78 6.70 -12.68 40.87
N GLU A 79 7.45 -12.19 39.86
CA GLU A 79 7.22 -12.57 38.46
C GLU A 79 7.86 -13.91 38.02
N MET A 80 8.67 -14.56 38.86
CA MET A 80 9.16 -15.93 38.55
C MET A 80 8.18 -17.05 38.96
N GLN A 81 7.00 -16.71 39.50
CA GLN A 81 6.07 -17.70 40.04
C GLN A 81 5.03 -18.22 39.04
N PHE A 82 4.92 -17.63 37.85
CA PHE A 82 3.96 -18.06 36.82
C PHE A 82 4.66 -18.68 35.62
N GLN A 83 4.55 -20.01 35.51
CA GLN A 83 5.05 -20.77 34.38
C GLN A 83 3.92 -20.98 33.37
N THR A 84 4.13 -20.58 32.12
CA THR A 84 3.17 -20.82 31.04
C THR A 84 3.08 -22.32 30.77
N VAL A 85 1.87 -22.89 30.76
CA VAL A 85 1.64 -24.33 30.57
C VAL A 85 1.79 -24.67 29.08
N ASP A 86 3.01 -24.61 28.57
CA ASP A 86 3.34 -25.12 27.25
C ASP A 86 4.73 -25.77 27.29
N GLY A 87 4.82 -27.05 26.93
CA GLY A 87 5.94 -27.96 27.20
C GLY A 87 7.22 -27.72 26.40
N ARG A 88 7.49 -26.48 25.97
CA ARG A 88 8.70 -26.13 25.23
C ARG A 88 9.79 -25.69 26.21
N SER A 89 10.89 -26.43 26.24
CA SER A 89 12.07 -26.10 27.04
C SER A 89 12.59 -24.71 26.71
N LEU A 90 12.64 -23.80 27.69
CA LEU A 90 13.18 -22.46 27.52
C LEU A 90 14.65 -22.54 27.09
N VAL A 91 14.98 -21.79 26.04
CA VAL A 91 16.36 -21.62 25.55
C VAL A 91 17.19 -21.00 26.68
N LYS A 92 18.15 -21.77 27.21
CA LYS A 92 19.11 -21.27 28.20
C LYS A 92 19.92 -20.13 27.57
N ASN A 93 19.78 -18.92 28.11
CA ASN A 93 20.65 -17.79 27.74
C ASN A 93 22.10 -18.13 28.07
N LYS A 94 22.96 -18.15 27.05
CA LYS A 94 24.41 -18.30 27.22
C LYS A 94 24.98 -17.04 27.86
N ASN A 95 25.56 -17.18 29.05
CA ASN A 95 26.39 -16.15 29.68
C ASN A 95 27.54 -15.77 28.72
N ILE A 96 27.51 -14.55 28.18
CA ILE A 96 28.62 -13.98 27.42
C ILE A 96 29.70 -13.59 28.43
N GLN A 97 30.80 -14.35 28.44
CA GLN A 97 31.99 -14.07 29.24
C GLN A 97 32.61 -12.72 28.82
N HIS A 98 32.92 -11.91 29.83
CA HIS A 98 33.57 -10.61 29.70
C HIS A 98 34.93 -10.67 29.01
N TYR A 99 35.16 -9.72 28.10
CA TYR A 99 36.49 -9.36 27.57
C TYR A 99 37.45 -9.03 28.73
N ARG A 100 38.45 -9.91 28.96
CA ARG A 100 39.64 -9.61 29.76
C ARG A 100 40.44 -8.48 29.09
N ARG A 101 40.63 -7.35 29.78
CA ARG A 101 41.57 -6.29 29.40
C ARG A 101 42.98 -6.88 29.22
N LYS A 102 43.55 -6.81 28.02
CA LYS A 102 44.98 -7.09 27.78
C LYS A 102 45.82 -5.91 28.27
N ALA A 103 46.89 -6.23 28.99
CA ALA A 103 47.87 -5.27 29.48
C ALA A 103 48.70 -4.67 28.33
N VAL A 104 49.06 -3.39 28.48
CA VAL A 104 49.87 -2.61 27.53
C VAL A 104 51.35 -2.99 27.66
N PRO A 105 52.05 -3.42 26.59
CA PRO A 105 53.50 -3.54 26.61
C PRO A 105 54.15 -2.19 26.26
N LYS A 106 55.22 -1.84 26.99
CA LYS A 106 56.02 -0.62 26.80
C LYS A 106 56.72 -0.65 25.43
N GLN A 107 56.56 0.43 24.66
CA GLN A 107 57.22 0.65 23.38
C GLN A 107 58.70 0.98 23.56
N THR A 108 59.56 0.31 22.80
CA THR A 108 60.97 0.69 22.60
C THR A 108 61.13 1.52 21.33
N THR A 109 62.07 2.46 21.37
CA THR A 109 62.32 3.55 20.40
C THR A 109 62.72 3.11 18.98
N GLN A 110 62.87 1.82 18.70
CA GLN A 110 63.15 1.31 17.35
C GLN A 110 61.89 1.13 16.47
N ALA A 111 60.71 0.91 17.06
CA ALA A 111 59.48 0.64 16.30
C ALA A 111 58.83 1.91 15.69
N PHE A 112 59.25 3.10 16.12
CA PHE A 112 58.72 4.38 15.62
C PHE A 112 59.39 4.78 14.29
N ASN A 113 60.71 4.60 14.17
CA ASN A 113 61.46 4.99 12.98
C ASN A 113 61.14 4.11 11.76
N GLN A 114 60.78 2.84 11.97
CA GLN A 114 60.42 1.93 10.87
C GLN A 114 59.04 2.26 10.28
N LYS A 115 58.11 2.75 11.12
CA LYS A 115 56.76 3.12 10.69
C LYS A 115 56.73 4.44 9.89
N GLN A 116 57.65 5.35 10.19
CA GLN A 116 57.75 6.64 9.49
C GLN A 116 58.30 6.47 8.05
N MET A 117 59.23 5.54 7.83
CA MET A 117 59.72 5.22 6.48
C MET A 117 58.66 4.50 5.60
N GLU A 118 57.80 3.66 6.19
CA GLU A 118 56.70 3.01 5.45
C GLU A 118 55.59 3.99 5.07
N GLU A 119 55.32 5.01 5.90
CA GLU A 119 54.30 6.02 5.66
C GLU A 119 54.73 7.01 4.56
N GLU A 120 56.01 7.39 4.50
CA GLU A 120 56.55 8.22 3.41
C GLU A 120 56.60 7.49 2.05
N ALA A 121 56.85 6.18 2.04
CA ALA A 121 56.82 5.36 0.82
C ALA A 121 55.39 5.21 0.26
N MET A 122 54.37 5.17 1.12
CA MET A 122 52.97 5.04 0.72
C MET A 122 52.40 6.36 0.13
N ILE A 123 52.86 7.51 0.60
CA ILE A 123 52.44 8.83 0.10
C ILE A 123 53.00 9.14 -1.31
N MET A 124 54.19 8.62 -1.64
CA MET A 124 54.80 8.78 -2.97
C MET A 124 54.15 7.91 -4.06
N SER A 125 53.52 6.79 -3.68
CA SER A 125 52.78 5.91 -4.61
C SER A 125 51.37 6.44 -4.97
N ALA A 126 50.80 7.36 -4.18
CA ALA A 126 49.43 7.83 -4.35
C ALA A 126 49.27 9.01 -5.34
N LYS A 127 50.37 9.58 -5.86
CA LYS A 127 50.34 10.75 -6.76
C LYS A 127 50.48 10.44 -8.25
N GLN A 128 50.53 9.17 -8.66
CA GLN A 128 50.57 8.76 -10.07
C GLN A 128 49.49 7.71 -10.36
N LYS A 129 48.23 8.13 -10.65
CA LYS A 129 47.30 7.36 -11.50
C LYS A 129 46.04 8.16 -11.93
N HIS A 130 46.04 8.44 -13.23
CA HIS A 130 44.95 8.68 -14.21
C HIS A 130 43.89 9.80 -14.03
N PRO A 131 43.87 10.79 -14.95
CA PRO A 131 42.79 11.78 -15.09
C PRO A 131 41.49 11.26 -15.77
N GLU A 132 41.38 9.98 -16.11
CA GLU A 132 40.19 9.40 -16.79
C GLU A 132 39.01 9.08 -15.86
N MET A 133 39.23 8.78 -14.57
CA MET A 133 38.13 8.51 -13.63
C MET A 133 37.30 9.76 -13.29
N ARG A 134 37.80 10.97 -13.59
CA ARG A 134 37.06 12.22 -13.39
C ARG A 134 36.02 12.47 -14.48
N LYS A 135 36.19 11.90 -15.68
CA LYS A 135 35.23 12.03 -16.79
C LYS A 135 34.02 11.10 -16.62
N GLN A 136 34.20 9.94 -15.99
CA GLN A 136 33.10 9.01 -15.70
C GLN A 136 32.20 9.50 -14.53
N ARG A 137 32.74 10.35 -13.66
CA ARG A 137 32.01 10.92 -12.52
C ARG A 137 31.17 12.15 -12.88
N MET A 138 31.41 12.80 -14.01
CA MET A 138 30.62 13.93 -14.52
C MET A 138 29.44 13.52 -15.43
N MET A 139 29.42 12.28 -15.95
CA MET A 139 28.24 11.77 -16.68
C MET A 139 27.13 11.23 -15.75
N HIS A 140 27.44 10.88 -14.50
CA HIS A 140 26.45 10.46 -13.51
C HIS A 140 25.65 11.60 -12.87
N THR A 141 25.96 12.86 -13.16
CA THR A 141 25.29 14.03 -12.55
C THR A 141 24.09 14.53 -13.37
N ARG A 142 23.81 13.96 -14.55
CA ARG A 142 22.66 14.34 -15.41
C ARG A 142 21.46 13.40 -15.35
N GLY A 143 21.50 12.33 -14.55
CA GLY A 143 20.36 11.42 -14.32
C GLY A 143 19.57 11.66 -13.03
N ASN A 144 19.93 12.69 -12.25
CA ASN A 144 19.41 12.90 -10.89
C ASN A 144 18.18 13.83 -10.82
N ARG A 145 17.18 13.57 -11.67
CA ARG A 145 15.82 14.18 -11.57
C ARG A 145 14.71 13.13 -11.49
N SER A 146 14.98 12.02 -10.78
CA SER A 146 13.93 11.16 -10.25
C SER A 146 14.31 10.73 -8.82
N ASN A 147 14.29 11.70 -7.91
CA ASN A 147 14.04 11.39 -6.50
C ASN A 147 12.54 11.55 -6.27
N ALA A 148 11.75 10.67 -6.89
CA ALA A 148 10.52 10.23 -6.24
C ALA A 148 10.98 9.58 -4.93
N ARG A 149 10.80 10.28 -3.80
CA ARG A 149 11.08 9.74 -2.48
C ARG A 149 10.33 8.42 -2.39
N HIS A 150 11.07 7.31 -2.32
CA HIS A 150 10.47 6.00 -2.24
C HIS A 150 9.79 5.89 -0.88
N HIS A 151 8.47 6.10 -0.86
CA HIS A 151 7.66 6.06 0.34
C HIS A 151 7.76 4.69 0.99
N THR A 152 8.02 4.64 2.29
CA THR A 152 7.95 3.39 3.04
C THR A 152 6.48 2.95 3.16
N PHE A 153 6.24 1.66 3.37
CA PHE A 153 4.88 1.11 3.30
C PHE A 153 4.00 1.37 4.54
N ASN A 154 4.58 2.03 5.57
CA ASN A 154 3.88 2.67 6.68
C ASN A 154 3.82 4.19 6.54
N GLU A 155 4.28 4.74 5.42
CA GLU A 155 4.09 6.15 5.08
C GLU A 155 2.79 6.34 4.33
N TRP A 156 2.34 7.58 4.36
CA TRP A 156 1.24 8.05 3.57
C TRP A 156 1.59 7.95 2.10
N SER A 157 0.69 7.37 1.30
CA SER A 157 0.82 7.44 -0.17
C SER A 157 0.73 8.89 -0.68
N ILE A 158 0.03 9.75 0.06
CA ILE A 158 0.05 11.20 -0.05
C ILE A 158 -0.12 11.78 1.35
N GLU A 159 0.81 12.63 1.78
CA GLU A 159 0.75 13.25 3.11
C GLU A 159 -0.40 14.26 3.16
N PRO A 160 -1.39 14.09 4.06
CA PRO A 160 -2.47 15.07 4.19
C PRO A 160 -1.91 16.43 4.61
N LEU A 161 -2.23 17.47 3.85
CA LEU A 161 -1.82 18.84 4.19
C LEU A 161 -2.72 19.41 5.29
N PRO A 162 -2.24 20.37 6.10
CA PRO A 162 -3.06 21.04 7.11
C PRO A 162 -4.29 21.76 6.55
N THR A 163 -4.25 22.16 5.27
CA THR A 163 -5.36 22.81 4.56
C THR A 163 -6.48 21.84 4.17
N TRP A 164 -6.20 20.53 4.15
CA TRP A 164 -7.19 19.54 3.71
C TRP A 164 -8.23 19.31 4.80
N GLN A 165 -9.49 19.54 4.46
CA GLN A 165 -10.60 19.25 5.36
C GLN A 165 -10.98 17.78 5.30
N ILE A 166 -10.97 17.09 6.45
CA ILE A 166 -11.51 15.73 6.58
C ILE A 166 -13.04 15.82 6.53
N LEU A 167 -13.64 15.20 5.52
CA LEU A 167 -15.09 15.14 5.32
C LEU A 167 -15.72 13.90 5.96
N SER A 168 -15.00 12.78 5.96
CA SER A 168 -15.46 11.52 6.54
C SER A 168 -14.30 10.56 6.81
N GLU A 169 -14.47 9.71 7.82
CA GLU A 169 -13.62 8.54 8.03
C GLU A 169 -14.47 7.28 7.90
N ILE A 170 -13.99 6.31 7.13
CA ILE A 170 -14.68 5.06 6.81
C ILE A 170 -13.89 3.89 7.40
N PRO A 171 -14.29 3.37 8.58
CA PRO A 171 -13.63 2.22 9.19
C PRO A 171 -13.82 0.93 8.36
N PHE A 172 -12.81 0.07 8.28
CA PHE A 172 -12.92 -1.21 7.57
C PHE A 172 -13.95 -2.18 8.19
N SER A 173 -14.24 -2.02 9.49
CA SER A 173 -15.29 -2.77 10.18
C SER A 173 -16.69 -2.47 9.64
N GLN A 174 -16.91 -1.27 9.10
CA GLN A 174 -18.13 -0.89 8.40
C GLN A 174 -18.15 -1.52 7.00
N LEU A 175 -17.07 -1.35 6.22
CA LEU A 175 -16.98 -1.88 4.85
C LEU A 175 -17.20 -3.40 4.78
N SER A 176 -16.68 -4.13 5.76
CA SER A 176 -16.79 -5.59 5.81
C SER A 176 -18.23 -6.11 6.04
N LYS A 177 -19.15 -5.25 6.50
CA LYS A 177 -20.55 -5.60 6.80
C LYS A 177 -21.54 -5.20 5.71
N LEU A 178 -21.09 -4.43 4.71
CA LEU A 178 -21.95 -3.94 3.64
C LEU A 178 -22.41 -5.10 2.74
N ASP A 179 -23.66 -5.05 2.30
CA ASP A 179 -24.23 -6.04 1.39
C ASP A 179 -25.27 -5.40 0.46
N LEU A 180 -25.49 -6.00 -0.71
CA LEU A 180 -26.53 -5.57 -1.68
C LEU A 180 -27.84 -6.36 -1.54
N GLN A 181 -28.12 -6.98 -0.38
CA GLN A 181 -29.39 -7.65 -0.07
C GLN A 181 -29.90 -8.62 -1.16
N GLY A 182 -29.01 -9.40 -1.77
CA GLY A 182 -29.38 -10.39 -2.79
C GLY A 182 -29.35 -9.91 -4.24
N ALA A 183 -29.14 -8.62 -4.50
CA ALA A 183 -29.03 -8.13 -5.87
C ALA A 183 -27.78 -8.67 -6.58
N LYS A 184 -27.96 -9.10 -7.83
CA LYS A 184 -26.88 -9.51 -8.72
C LYS A 184 -26.55 -8.35 -9.66
N VAL A 185 -25.29 -7.93 -9.65
CA VAL A 185 -24.77 -6.92 -10.58
C VAL A 185 -24.18 -7.65 -11.79
N THR A 186 -24.73 -7.41 -12.98
CA THR A 186 -24.28 -8.02 -14.24
C THR A 186 -23.70 -6.97 -15.16
N GLY A 187 -22.56 -7.27 -15.77
CA GLY A 187 -21.90 -6.37 -16.72
C GLY A 187 -22.39 -6.55 -18.14
N THR A 188 -22.65 -5.45 -18.83
CA THR A 188 -22.95 -5.40 -20.26
C THR A 188 -21.77 -4.80 -21.02
N ASP A 189 -21.41 -5.40 -22.14
CA ASP A 189 -20.29 -4.92 -22.95
C ASP A 189 -20.69 -3.68 -23.75
N VAL A 190 -19.81 -2.69 -23.78
CA VAL A 190 -19.96 -1.47 -24.56
C VAL A 190 -19.09 -1.53 -25.81
N MET A 191 -17.79 -1.78 -25.62
CA MET A 191 -16.82 -1.83 -26.71
C MET A 191 -15.55 -2.60 -26.33
N TRP A 192 -14.76 -2.92 -27.36
CA TRP A 192 -13.47 -3.60 -27.25
C TRP A 192 -12.38 -2.80 -27.97
N ARG A 193 -11.16 -2.85 -27.45
CA ARG A 193 -9.95 -2.24 -28.02
C ARG A 193 -8.74 -3.19 -27.88
N GLY A 194 -7.71 -2.98 -28.69
CA GLY A 194 -6.45 -3.72 -28.60
C GLY A 194 -6.49 -5.10 -29.28
N LYS A 195 -5.71 -6.05 -28.75
CA LYS A 195 -5.44 -7.35 -29.40
C LYS A 195 -5.67 -8.49 -28.43
N LEU A 196 -6.55 -9.43 -28.77
CA LEU A 196 -6.82 -10.60 -27.95
C LEU A 196 -5.97 -11.80 -28.43
N GLY A 197 -4.99 -12.20 -27.64
CA GLY A 197 -4.15 -13.36 -27.95
C GLY A 197 -4.81 -14.72 -27.64
N ILE A 198 -4.28 -15.78 -28.24
CA ILE A 198 -4.67 -17.16 -27.93
C ILE A 198 -3.78 -17.70 -26.81
N TYR A 199 -4.37 -18.28 -25.76
CA TYR A 199 -3.61 -18.92 -24.70
C TYR A 199 -2.96 -20.22 -25.18
N ASP A 200 -1.64 -20.34 -25.03
CA ASP A 200 -0.90 -21.55 -25.37
C ASP A 200 -1.09 -22.62 -24.28
N LYS A 201 -1.85 -23.67 -24.59
CA LYS A 201 -2.12 -24.80 -23.67
C LYS A 201 -0.85 -25.56 -23.24
N ARG A 202 0.26 -25.45 -23.99
CA ARG A 202 1.54 -26.07 -23.59
C ARG A 202 2.08 -25.46 -22.29
N MET A 203 1.73 -24.21 -21.99
CA MET A 203 2.15 -23.51 -20.77
C MET A 203 1.59 -24.17 -19.49
N ASP A 204 0.47 -24.90 -19.58
CA ASP A 204 -0.10 -25.65 -18.45
C ASP A 204 0.73 -26.90 -18.10
N GLN A 205 1.65 -27.33 -18.96
CA GLN A 205 2.51 -28.51 -18.73
C GLN A 205 3.81 -28.17 -17.98
N ILE A 206 4.07 -26.89 -17.71
CA ILE A 206 5.25 -26.45 -16.95
C ILE A 206 5.19 -27.02 -15.53
N SER A 207 6.31 -27.58 -15.07
CA SER A 207 6.45 -28.16 -13.74
C SER A 207 7.80 -27.80 -13.12
N ALA A 208 7.98 -28.02 -11.81
CA ALA A 208 9.24 -27.74 -11.14
C ALA A 208 10.43 -28.58 -11.65
N LYS A 209 10.17 -29.74 -12.28
CA LYS A 209 11.22 -30.56 -12.94
C LYS A 209 11.58 -30.06 -14.32
N ALA A 210 10.65 -29.38 -14.99
CA ALA A 210 10.79 -28.84 -16.34
C ALA A 210 10.38 -27.35 -16.32
N GLU A 211 11.14 -26.55 -15.56
CA GLU A 211 10.91 -25.12 -15.42
C GLU A 211 11.13 -24.42 -16.77
N MET A 212 10.32 -23.39 -17.05
CA MET A 212 10.49 -22.56 -18.24
C MET A 212 11.13 -21.21 -17.88
N PRO A 213 12.25 -20.82 -18.52
CA PRO A 213 12.75 -19.44 -18.53
C PRO A 213 11.66 -18.38 -18.76
N LEU A 214 11.53 -17.40 -17.87
CA LEU A 214 10.74 -16.21 -18.18
C LEU A 214 11.55 -15.32 -19.14
N GLN A 215 11.00 -15.04 -20.32
CA GLN A 215 11.65 -14.28 -21.37
C GLN A 215 11.62 -12.79 -21.06
N ASN A 216 12.68 -12.07 -21.41
CA ASN A 216 12.73 -10.62 -21.27
C ASN A 216 12.15 -9.95 -22.53
N LEU A 217 10.85 -9.63 -22.48
CA LEU A 217 10.10 -9.04 -23.59
C LEU A 217 9.89 -7.52 -23.43
N ASN A 218 10.55 -6.89 -22.45
CA ASN A 218 10.29 -5.49 -22.10
C ASN A 218 10.68 -4.50 -23.21
N ALA A 219 11.64 -4.84 -24.07
CA ALA A 219 12.07 -3.99 -25.17
C ALA A 219 11.24 -4.20 -26.47
N GLN A 220 10.34 -5.18 -26.48
CA GLN A 220 9.55 -5.54 -27.65
C GLN A 220 8.17 -4.87 -27.63
N TYR A 221 7.65 -4.53 -26.45
CA TYR A 221 6.29 -4.05 -26.27
C TYR A 221 6.24 -2.82 -25.38
N ASP A 222 5.35 -1.91 -25.75
CA ASP A 222 4.99 -0.75 -24.95
C ASP A 222 3.80 -1.09 -24.05
N TYR A 223 3.90 -0.67 -22.79
CA TYR A 223 2.91 -0.94 -21.74
C TYR A 223 2.35 0.38 -21.21
N TYR A 224 1.03 0.46 -21.07
CA TYR A 224 0.32 1.68 -20.69
C TYR A 224 -0.28 1.52 -19.30
N TRP A 225 -0.10 2.54 -18.46
CA TRP A 225 -0.75 2.67 -17.13
C TRP A 225 -1.78 3.80 -17.14
N THR A 226 -2.55 3.89 -18.22
CA THR A 226 -3.50 4.97 -18.48
C THR A 226 -4.51 5.10 -17.34
N SER A 227 -4.61 6.31 -16.82
CA SER A 227 -5.54 6.74 -15.78
C SER A 227 -6.99 6.73 -16.31
N THR A 228 -7.97 7.07 -15.47
CA THR A 228 -9.36 7.22 -15.93
C THR A 228 -9.55 8.52 -16.71
N ASN A 229 -8.88 9.59 -16.30
CA ASN A 229 -8.98 10.88 -16.99
C ASN A 229 -8.30 10.86 -18.37
N ASP A 230 -7.24 10.07 -18.53
CA ASP A 230 -6.50 9.92 -19.79
C ASP A 230 -7.11 8.86 -20.73
N ASP A 231 -8.30 8.33 -20.43
CA ASP A 231 -8.99 7.34 -21.26
C ASP A 231 -10.22 7.94 -21.94
N ASP A 232 -10.04 8.38 -23.18
CA ASP A 232 -11.09 9.02 -23.98
C ASP A 232 -12.35 8.15 -24.12
N CYS A 233 -12.24 6.82 -24.14
CA CYS A 233 -13.42 5.95 -24.26
C CYS A 233 -14.31 6.00 -23.00
N ILE A 234 -13.71 6.15 -21.81
CA ILE A 234 -14.48 6.38 -20.58
C ILE A 234 -15.04 7.80 -20.57
N MET A 235 -14.22 8.80 -20.90
CA MET A 235 -14.62 10.21 -20.88
C MET A 235 -15.76 10.51 -21.88
N ASP A 236 -15.69 9.96 -23.09
CA ASP A 236 -16.74 10.06 -24.10
C ASP A 236 -18.04 9.40 -23.63
N TYR A 237 -17.96 8.28 -22.92
CA TYR A 237 -19.14 7.62 -22.34
C TYR A 237 -19.80 8.50 -21.27
N LEU A 238 -19.00 9.14 -20.41
CA LEU A 238 -19.47 10.05 -19.37
C LEU A 238 -20.13 11.30 -19.98
N LEU A 239 -19.50 11.91 -20.99
CA LEU A 239 -20.05 13.07 -21.71
C LEU A 239 -21.30 12.71 -22.52
N GLY A 240 -21.31 11.56 -23.20
CA GLY A 240 -22.45 11.09 -23.99
C GLY A 240 -23.67 10.77 -23.11
N SER A 241 -23.44 10.25 -21.91
CA SER A 241 -24.51 9.96 -20.94
C SER A 241 -25.16 11.23 -20.36
N HIS A 242 -24.45 12.37 -20.40
CA HIS A 242 -24.99 13.68 -20.04
C HIS A 242 -25.89 14.25 -21.16
N ARG A 243 -25.59 13.94 -22.43
CA ARG A 243 -26.31 14.48 -23.60
C ARG A 243 -27.62 13.76 -23.93
N GLN A 244 -27.82 12.55 -23.44
CA GLN A 244 -29.10 11.82 -23.57
C GLN A 244 -30.16 12.34 -22.57
N GLU A 245 -30.26 13.66 -22.43
CA GLU A 245 -31.45 14.27 -21.86
C GLU A 245 -32.59 14.19 -22.89
N PRO A 246 -33.80 13.74 -22.51
CA PRO A 246 -34.95 13.93 -23.37
C PRO A 246 -35.25 15.44 -23.42
N GLN A 247 -35.09 16.06 -24.59
CA GLN A 247 -35.59 17.42 -24.89
C GLN A 247 -37.14 17.49 -24.88
N GLY A 248 -37.80 16.94 -23.87
CA GLY A 248 -39.26 16.81 -23.85
C GLY A 248 -39.92 16.33 -22.56
N SER A 249 -39.23 16.31 -21.41
CA SER A 249 -39.93 16.10 -20.14
C SER A 249 -40.45 17.44 -19.61
N ALA A 250 -41.75 17.63 -19.79
CA ALA A 250 -42.52 18.73 -19.23
C ALA A 250 -42.22 18.93 -17.74
N GLU A 251 -42.15 20.20 -17.34
CA GLU A 251 -42.14 20.66 -15.95
C GLU A 251 -43.23 19.92 -15.15
N GLY A 252 -42.84 19.07 -14.20
CA GLY A 252 -43.78 18.44 -13.27
C GLY A 252 -43.69 16.91 -13.05
N SER A 253 -42.63 16.22 -13.49
CA SER A 253 -42.40 14.82 -13.07
C SER A 253 -41.05 14.65 -12.37
N GLU A 254 -41.05 14.78 -11.04
CA GLU A 254 -39.88 14.67 -10.14
C GLU A 254 -39.30 13.23 -10.00
N THR A 255 -39.51 12.35 -10.97
CA THR A 255 -39.17 10.91 -10.84
C THR A 255 -38.21 10.38 -11.92
N GLY A 256 -37.67 11.25 -12.78
CA GLY A 256 -36.78 10.87 -13.89
C GLY A 256 -35.28 11.15 -13.71
N GLN A 257 -34.84 11.75 -12.61
CA GLN A 257 -33.50 12.37 -12.51
C GLN A 257 -32.44 11.60 -11.71
N ASP A 258 -32.80 10.49 -11.07
CA ASP A 258 -31.94 9.88 -10.06
C ASP A 258 -31.15 8.69 -10.61
N LYS A 259 -30.05 8.95 -11.34
CA LYS A 259 -28.99 7.96 -11.55
C LYS A 259 -27.62 8.59 -11.33
N ILE A 260 -26.72 7.87 -10.67
CA ILE A 260 -25.32 8.26 -10.51
C ILE A 260 -24.51 7.59 -11.62
N ILE A 261 -23.58 8.30 -12.25
CA ILE A 261 -22.67 7.73 -13.24
C ILE A 261 -21.26 7.72 -12.66
N LEU A 262 -20.63 6.54 -12.62
CA LEU A 262 -19.28 6.36 -12.11
C LEU A 262 -18.34 5.94 -13.25
N GLY A 263 -17.30 6.72 -13.51
CA GLY A 263 -16.18 6.34 -14.38
C GLY A 263 -14.96 5.96 -13.56
N ALA A 264 -14.38 4.79 -13.84
CA ALA A 264 -13.12 4.31 -13.25
C ALA A 264 -12.50 3.22 -14.13
N THR A 265 -11.19 2.97 -14.03
CA THR A 265 -10.58 1.73 -14.56
C THR A 265 -10.84 0.54 -13.62
N ASP A 266 -10.70 -0.68 -14.12
CA ASP A 266 -10.84 -1.90 -13.32
C ASP A 266 -9.83 -1.94 -12.16
N GLN A 267 -8.61 -1.48 -12.38
CA GLN A 267 -7.56 -1.37 -11.37
C GLN A 267 -8.01 -0.46 -10.21
N ILE A 268 -8.54 0.73 -10.52
CA ILE A 268 -9.05 1.68 -9.52
C ILE A 268 -10.26 1.09 -8.79
N LEU A 269 -11.20 0.51 -9.55
CA LEU A 269 -12.40 -0.09 -8.99
C LEU A 269 -12.06 -1.28 -8.07
N SER A 270 -11.06 -2.09 -8.43
CA SER A 270 -10.56 -3.20 -7.61
C SER A 270 -9.97 -2.73 -6.28
N VAL A 271 -9.34 -1.55 -6.24
CA VAL A 271 -8.81 -0.95 -5.00
C VAL A 271 -9.96 -0.62 -4.04
N LEU A 272 -11.05 -0.02 -4.55
CA LEU A 272 -12.24 0.26 -3.73
C LEU A 272 -12.91 -1.02 -3.25
N MET A 273 -13.14 -1.97 -4.17
CA MET A 273 -13.77 -3.27 -3.89
C MET A 273 -13.03 -4.10 -2.82
N THR A 274 -11.71 -3.97 -2.76
CA THR A 274 -10.84 -4.75 -1.87
C THR A 274 -10.16 -3.90 -0.78
N ALA A 275 -10.65 -2.68 -0.56
CA ALA A 275 -10.01 -1.68 0.31
C ALA A 275 -9.67 -2.22 1.71
N ALA A 276 -10.61 -2.96 2.32
CA ALA A 276 -10.49 -3.50 3.67
C ALA A 276 -9.40 -4.57 3.84
N ARG A 277 -8.76 -5.04 2.76
CA ARG A 277 -7.64 -6.01 2.80
C ARG A 277 -6.27 -5.37 2.63
N SER A 278 -6.22 -4.11 2.22
CA SER A 278 -4.95 -3.41 1.99
C SER A 278 -4.33 -3.01 3.33
N LYS A 279 -3.06 -3.35 3.55
CA LYS A 279 -2.24 -2.85 4.67
C LYS A 279 -1.43 -1.63 4.25
N TYR A 280 -1.06 -1.50 3.00
CA TYR A 280 -0.26 -0.37 2.52
C TYR A 280 -1.16 0.82 2.15
N SER A 281 -0.71 2.04 2.45
CA SER A 281 -1.44 3.27 2.08
C SER A 281 -1.55 3.38 0.56
N TRP A 282 -2.70 3.88 0.10
CA TRP A 282 -2.99 4.24 -1.28
C TRP A 282 -3.92 5.44 -1.29
N HIS A 283 -3.93 6.21 -2.37
CA HIS A 283 -4.87 7.30 -2.56
C HIS A 283 -5.49 7.29 -3.96
N LEU A 284 -6.70 7.82 -4.05
CA LEU A 284 -7.46 8.01 -5.27
C LEU A 284 -7.97 9.44 -5.33
N ASN A 285 -7.85 10.05 -6.51
CA ASN A 285 -8.42 11.36 -6.79
C ASN A 285 -9.87 11.17 -7.23
N VAL A 286 -10.75 12.06 -6.81
CA VAL A 286 -12.18 11.96 -7.10
C VAL A 286 -12.66 13.31 -7.58
N THR A 287 -13.16 13.35 -8.81
CA THR A 287 -13.87 14.50 -9.37
C THR A 287 -15.36 14.22 -9.30
N LYS A 288 -16.14 15.12 -8.68
CA LYS A 288 -17.61 15.11 -8.74
C LYS A 288 -18.10 16.31 -9.53
N VAL A 289 -18.93 16.05 -10.54
CA VAL A 289 -19.64 17.06 -11.33
C VAL A 289 -21.07 16.57 -11.52
N ASP A 290 -22.05 17.33 -11.02
CA ASP A 290 -23.46 16.95 -10.97
C ASP A 290 -23.67 15.53 -10.41
N ASN A 291 -24.25 14.64 -11.23
CA ASN A 291 -24.51 13.22 -10.94
C ASN A 291 -23.39 12.29 -11.42
N GLN A 292 -22.24 12.83 -11.83
CA GLN A 292 -21.10 12.07 -12.31
C GLN A 292 -19.97 12.06 -11.27
N ILE A 293 -19.36 10.90 -11.13
CA ILE A 293 -18.17 10.67 -10.32
C ILE A 293 -17.09 10.08 -11.21
N ILE A 294 -15.95 10.72 -11.26
CA ILE A 294 -14.74 10.20 -11.91
C ILE A 294 -13.75 9.88 -10.81
N ILE A 295 -13.34 8.63 -10.71
CA ILE A 295 -12.32 8.20 -9.76
C ILE A 295 -11.06 7.88 -10.53
N ASP A 296 -9.98 8.56 -10.17
CA ASP A 296 -8.73 8.54 -10.90
C ASP A 296 -7.52 8.25 -9.99
N LYS A 297 -6.38 7.93 -10.59
CA LYS A 297 -5.10 7.72 -9.91
C LYS A 297 -4.04 8.65 -10.47
N ALA A 298 -3.13 9.13 -9.62
CA ALA A 298 -1.97 9.88 -10.07
C ALA A 298 -1.01 9.00 -10.92
N ASN A 299 -0.30 9.61 -11.86
CA ASN A 299 0.73 8.93 -12.64
C ASN A 299 1.89 8.47 -11.74
N GLY A 300 2.26 7.19 -11.86
CA GLY A 300 3.26 6.57 -10.98
C GLY A 300 2.75 6.30 -9.56
N SER A 301 1.42 6.28 -9.35
CA SER A 301 0.81 5.91 -8.08
C SER A 301 1.23 4.50 -7.63
N ILE A 302 1.24 4.28 -6.31
CA ILE A 302 1.44 2.95 -5.72
C ILE A 302 0.42 1.91 -6.23
N ILE A 303 -0.70 2.35 -6.77
CA ILE A 303 -1.74 1.49 -7.36
C ILE A 303 -1.18 0.74 -8.59
N ASP A 304 -0.24 1.34 -9.33
CA ASP A 304 0.45 0.73 -10.48
C ASP A 304 1.48 -0.33 -10.09
N MET A 305 1.86 -0.35 -8.81
CA MET A 305 2.79 -1.33 -8.28
C MET A 305 2.04 -2.57 -7.75
N LEU A 306 2.64 -3.73 -7.96
CA LEU A 306 2.13 -5.00 -7.41
C LEU A 306 2.84 -5.31 -6.10
N THR A 307 2.11 -5.27 -4.99
CA THR A 307 2.69 -5.50 -3.65
C THR A 307 3.12 -6.96 -3.48
N VAL A 308 4.18 -7.20 -2.68
CA VAL A 308 4.71 -8.54 -2.44
C VAL A 308 4.75 -8.77 -0.93
N ASN A 309 4.08 -9.82 -0.48
CA ASN A 309 3.96 -10.23 0.92
C ASN A 309 3.40 -9.14 1.85
N GLU A 310 2.56 -8.24 1.31
CA GLU A 310 1.94 -7.13 2.05
C GLU A 310 1.18 -7.62 3.29
N THR A 311 0.40 -8.68 3.16
CA THR A 311 -0.45 -9.19 4.23
C THR A 311 0.19 -10.30 5.05
N ALA A 312 1.46 -10.62 4.76
CA ALA A 312 2.22 -11.60 5.53
C ALA A 312 2.32 -11.20 7.02
N PRO A 313 2.53 -12.17 7.93
CA PRO A 313 2.83 -11.89 9.33
C PRO A 313 4.08 -11.03 9.50
N GLU A 314 5.09 -11.29 8.67
CA GLU A 314 6.36 -10.55 8.60
C GLU A 314 6.51 -9.99 7.17
N PRO A 315 5.97 -8.79 6.88
CA PRO A 315 6.08 -8.18 5.56
C PRO A 315 7.53 -7.71 5.28
N PRO A 316 7.92 -7.55 4.00
CA PRO A 316 9.25 -7.07 3.65
C PRO A 316 9.52 -5.67 4.22
N MET A 317 10.66 -5.51 4.89
CA MET A 317 11.02 -4.25 5.56
C MET A 317 11.74 -3.28 4.61
N PRO A 318 11.51 -1.95 4.73
CA PRO A 318 12.18 -0.95 3.88
C PRO A 318 13.70 -0.91 4.03
N ASP A 319 14.20 -1.26 5.22
CA ASP A 319 15.61 -1.28 5.60
C ASP A 319 16.26 -2.64 5.39
N ALA A 320 15.60 -3.58 4.69
CA ALA A 320 16.15 -4.89 4.38
C ALA A 320 17.59 -4.77 3.83
N GLU A 321 18.50 -5.59 4.40
CA GLU A 321 19.92 -5.62 4.03
C GLU A 321 20.10 -5.87 2.53
N ILE A 322 19.31 -6.82 2.01
CA ILE A 322 19.26 -7.14 0.59
C ILE A 322 18.37 -6.10 -0.10
N LYS A 323 18.99 -5.13 -0.78
CA LYS A 323 18.29 -4.01 -1.45
C LYS A 323 17.18 -4.45 -2.42
N ILE A 324 17.41 -5.54 -3.17
CA ILE A 324 16.42 -6.09 -4.11
C ILE A 324 15.21 -6.75 -3.42
N ASN A 325 15.26 -6.94 -2.10
CA ASN A 325 14.17 -7.48 -1.30
C ASN A 325 13.42 -6.38 -0.53
N ARG A 326 13.76 -5.11 -0.78
CA ARG A 326 12.98 -3.99 -0.26
C ARG A 326 11.68 -3.88 -1.03
N PRO A 327 10.57 -3.53 -0.38
CA PRO A 327 9.27 -3.64 -1.01
C PRO A 327 9.04 -2.78 -2.27
N PRO A 328 9.67 -1.61 -2.51
CA PRO A 328 9.56 -0.95 -3.82
C PRO A 328 10.24 -1.76 -4.94
N ALA A 329 11.44 -2.29 -4.69
CA ALA A 329 12.16 -3.11 -5.65
C ALA A 329 11.41 -4.40 -5.98
N LEU A 330 10.84 -5.05 -4.96
CA LEU A 330 9.97 -6.22 -5.13
C LEU A 330 8.70 -5.88 -5.93
N GLY A 331 8.12 -4.70 -5.73
CA GLY A 331 6.95 -4.29 -6.49
C GLY A 331 7.24 -4.04 -7.96
N TYR A 332 8.36 -3.38 -8.28
CA TYR A 332 8.80 -3.20 -9.67
C TYR A 332 9.12 -4.53 -10.34
N GLU A 333 9.79 -5.44 -9.64
CA GLU A 333 10.04 -6.80 -10.12
C GLU A 333 8.73 -7.54 -10.41
N ALA A 334 7.75 -7.48 -9.48
CA ALA A 334 6.47 -8.15 -9.65
C ALA A 334 5.68 -7.62 -10.86
N VAL A 335 5.74 -6.31 -11.14
CA VAL A 335 5.16 -5.69 -12.34
C VAL A 335 5.84 -6.24 -13.60
N LYS A 336 7.17 -6.21 -13.68
CA LYS A 336 7.92 -6.76 -14.82
C LYS A 336 7.61 -8.25 -15.06
N VAL A 337 7.52 -9.04 -13.99
CA VAL A 337 7.17 -10.45 -14.07
C VAL A 337 5.77 -10.64 -14.65
N ASN A 338 4.78 -9.85 -14.21
CA ASN A 338 3.42 -9.91 -14.71
C ASN A 338 3.32 -9.46 -16.18
N GLN A 339 4.04 -8.41 -16.58
CA GLN A 339 4.11 -7.97 -17.98
C GLN A 339 4.67 -9.06 -18.90
N ARG A 340 5.81 -9.65 -18.52
CA ARG A 340 6.48 -10.71 -19.30
C ARG A 340 5.63 -11.96 -19.43
N ILE A 341 5.03 -12.43 -18.34
CA ILE A 341 4.23 -13.67 -18.37
C ILE A 341 2.98 -13.52 -19.23
N ARG A 342 2.32 -12.35 -19.20
CA ARG A 342 1.11 -12.09 -19.99
C ARG A 342 1.36 -12.21 -21.49
N GLN A 343 2.56 -11.81 -21.96
CA GLN A 343 2.95 -11.97 -23.36
C GLN A 343 3.48 -13.38 -23.66
N GLN A 344 4.27 -13.97 -22.77
CA GLN A 344 4.90 -15.27 -22.99
C GLN A 344 3.91 -16.46 -23.03
N VAL A 345 2.74 -16.34 -22.38
CA VAL A 345 1.72 -17.41 -22.40
C VAL A 345 0.88 -17.46 -23.67
N LEU A 346 1.11 -16.53 -24.60
CA LEU A 346 0.38 -16.46 -25.85
C LEU A 346 1.02 -17.34 -26.93
N VAL A 347 0.21 -17.83 -27.86
CA VAL A 347 0.72 -18.47 -29.07
C VAL A 347 1.42 -17.38 -29.91
N PRO A 348 2.71 -17.53 -30.25
CA PRO A 348 3.44 -16.51 -30.98
C PRO A 348 2.83 -16.24 -32.36
N ASN A 349 2.69 -14.96 -32.73
CA ASN A 349 2.17 -14.50 -34.01
C ASN A 349 0.73 -14.94 -34.35
N GLU A 350 -0.03 -15.42 -33.37
CA GLU A 350 -1.43 -15.80 -33.54
C GLU A 350 -2.33 -15.01 -32.60
N LEU A 351 -3.31 -14.31 -33.18
CA LEU A 351 -4.34 -13.59 -32.44
C LEU A 351 -5.67 -14.32 -32.57
N ASN A 352 -6.47 -14.25 -31.52
CA ASN A 352 -7.86 -14.69 -31.57
C ASN A 352 -8.71 -13.65 -32.28
N GLU A 353 -8.61 -12.40 -31.83
CA GLU A 353 -9.36 -11.26 -32.33
C GLU A 353 -8.49 -9.98 -32.24
N GLU A 354 -8.67 -9.07 -33.17
CA GLU A 354 -8.00 -7.76 -33.21
C GLU A 354 -9.06 -6.67 -33.35
N PHE A 355 -8.93 -5.61 -32.54
CA PHE A 355 -9.89 -4.51 -32.44
C PHE A 355 -9.19 -3.19 -32.77
N GLU A 356 -9.97 -2.09 -32.78
CA GLU A 356 -9.41 -0.74 -32.84
C GLU A 356 -8.39 -0.52 -31.72
N LEU A 357 -7.33 0.25 -32.01
CA LEU A 357 -6.34 0.59 -31.01
C LEU A 357 -6.99 1.42 -29.89
N PRO A 358 -6.58 1.20 -28.62
CA PRO A 358 -7.01 2.06 -27.53
C PRO A 358 -6.59 3.53 -27.79
N PRO A 359 -7.39 4.51 -27.34
CA PRO A 359 -7.14 5.93 -27.64
C PRO A 359 -5.86 6.48 -27.01
N PHE A 360 -5.32 5.78 -26.00
CA PHE A 360 -4.11 6.15 -25.28
C PHE A 360 -2.81 5.55 -25.87
N VAL A 361 -2.89 4.86 -27.01
CA VAL A 361 -1.71 4.37 -27.73
C VAL A 361 -1.13 5.51 -28.56
N GLU A 362 0.15 5.82 -28.38
CA GLU A 362 0.81 6.87 -29.15
C GLU A 362 1.20 6.39 -30.56
N ASP A 363 1.27 7.33 -31.50
CA ASP A 363 1.65 7.04 -32.88
C ASP A 363 3.09 6.50 -32.96
N GLY A 364 3.23 5.28 -33.48
CA GLY A 364 4.54 4.62 -33.65
C GLY A 364 4.90 3.63 -32.56
N ASP A 365 4.10 3.53 -31.49
CA ASP A 365 4.28 2.53 -30.45
C ASP A 365 3.89 1.11 -30.92
N ASN A 366 4.48 0.11 -30.27
CA ASN A 366 4.10 -1.29 -30.44
C ASN A 366 3.42 -1.81 -29.15
N PRO A 367 2.10 -1.60 -28.98
CA PRO A 367 1.40 -1.99 -27.77
C PRO A 367 1.46 -3.51 -27.53
N SER A 368 1.64 -3.90 -26.27
CA SER A 368 1.56 -5.30 -25.85
C SER A 368 0.23 -5.95 -26.26
N THR A 369 0.22 -7.27 -26.49
CA THR A 369 -1.00 -8.01 -26.82
C THR A 369 -1.89 -8.11 -25.58
N VAL A 370 -2.88 -7.23 -25.50
CA VAL A 370 -3.96 -7.22 -24.51
C VAL A 370 -5.22 -6.64 -25.14
N ALA A 371 -6.38 -7.20 -24.78
CA ALA A 371 -7.67 -6.66 -25.17
C ALA A 371 -8.28 -5.88 -24.01
N TYR A 372 -8.66 -4.63 -24.26
CA TYR A 372 -9.37 -3.80 -23.30
C TYR A 372 -10.87 -3.90 -23.57
N ARG A 373 -11.60 -4.32 -22.54
CA ARG A 373 -13.04 -4.54 -22.61
C ARG A 373 -13.75 -3.50 -21.76
N TYR A 374 -14.48 -2.60 -22.40
CA TYR A 374 -15.26 -1.57 -21.74
C TYR A 374 -16.65 -2.10 -21.42
N ARG A 375 -17.03 -2.05 -20.15
CA ARG A 375 -18.27 -2.65 -19.67
C ARG A 375 -19.00 -1.72 -18.73
N THR A 376 -20.31 -1.81 -18.77
CA THR A 376 -21.19 -1.07 -17.86
C THR A 376 -21.84 -2.01 -16.85
N PHE A 377 -22.00 -1.53 -15.63
CA PHE A 377 -22.66 -2.24 -14.54
C PHE A 377 -23.72 -1.34 -13.92
N VAL A 378 -24.87 -1.91 -13.60
CA VAL A 378 -25.91 -1.21 -12.82
C VAL A 378 -25.89 -1.76 -11.41
N VAL A 379 -25.42 -0.94 -10.46
CA VAL A 379 -25.48 -1.24 -9.03
C VAL A 379 -26.79 -0.68 -8.51
N PRO A 380 -27.71 -1.53 -8.01
CA PRO A 380 -29.03 -1.08 -7.60
C PRO A 380 -28.95 -0.19 -6.35
N GLY A 381 -29.92 0.72 -6.27
CA GLY A 381 -30.19 1.47 -5.05
C GLY A 381 -30.71 0.59 -3.92
N ASP A 382 -30.55 1.08 -2.70
CA ASP A 382 -31.11 0.46 -1.50
C ASP A 382 -32.54 0.98 -1.27
N ASN A 383 -33.53 0.14 -1.54
CA ASN A 383 -34.94 0.45 -1.38
C ASN A 383 -35.31 0.91 0.04
N HIS A 384 -34.58 0.45 1.05
CA HIS A 384 -34.80 0.79 2.45
C HIS A 384 -33.89 1.93 2.94
N GLY A 385 -32.97 2.39 2.11
CA GLY A 385 -32.07 3.49 2.42
C GLY A 385 -32.75 4.87 2.35
N HIS A 386 -31.95 5.93 2.47
CA HIS A 386 -32.39 7.32 2.38
C HIS A 386 -31.42 8.16 1.53
N GLY A 387 -31.92 9.21 0.88
CA GLY A 387 -31.11 10.09 0.01
C GLY A 387 -30.41 9.31 -1.11
N TRP A 388 -29.13 9.62 -1.34
CA TRP A 388 -28.30 9.02 -2.40
C TRP A 388 -28.14 7.51 -2.31
N SER A 389 -28.45 6.87 -1.18
CA SER A 389 -28.37 5.41 -1.09
C SER A 389 -29.47 4.71 -1.89
N ARG A 390 -30.59 5.38 -2.20
CA ARG A 390 -31.70 4.86 -3.02
C ARG A 390 -31.43 4.92 -4.52
N VAL A 391 -30.45 5.72 -4.91
CA VAL A 391 -30.16 6.03 -6.31
C VAL A 391 -29.30 4.92 -6.92
N PRO A 392 -29.69 4.34 -8.07
CA PRO A 392 -28.86 3.36 -8.76
C PRO A 392 -27.59 4.01 -9.33
N ILE A 393 -26.51 3.25 -9.38
CA ILE A 393 -25.21 3.68 -9.91
C ILE A 393 -24.92 2.93 -11.21
N HIS A 394 -24.72 3.68 -12.28
CA HIS A 394 -24.24 3.20 -13.57
C HIS A 394 -22.72 3.36 -13.61
N VAL A 395 -22.01 2.24 -13.55
CA VAL A 395 -20.55 2.22 -13.58
C VAL A 395 -20.09 1.92 -14.98
N ILE A 396 -19.21 2.74 -15.56
CA ILE A 396 -18.43 2.43 -16.77
C ILE A 396 -17.00 2.11 -16.33
N THR A 397 -16.45 1.00 -16.84
CA THR A 397 -15.08 0.59 -16.54
C THR A 397 -14.39 -0.06 -17.72
N ARG A 398 -13.10 0.23 -17.86
CA ARG A 398 -12.18 -0.51 -18.73
C ARG A 398 -11.59 -1.68 -17.95
N GLY A 399 -11.74 -2.90 -18.48
CA GLY A 399 -11.08 -4.11 -17.96
C GLY A 399 -10.05 -4.67 -18.94
N GLU A 400 -9.13 -5.49 -18.43
CA GLU A 400 -8.10 -6.18 -19.24
C GLU A 400 -8.42 -7.67 -19.43
N VAL A 401 -8.39 -8.13 -20.68
CA VAL A 401 -8.44 -9.55 -21.06
C VAL A 401 -7.12 -9.91 -21.72
N HIS A 402 -6.41 -10.87 -21.14
CA HIS A 402 -5.05 -11.21 -21.55
C HIS A 402 -5.01 -12.25 -22.66
N ALA A 403 -5.90 -13.23 -22.62
CA ALA A 403 -5.94 -14.30 -23.60
C ALA A 403 -7.33 -14.94 -23.70
N ARG A 404 -7.53 -15.75 -24.74
CA ARG A 404 -8.67 -16.68 -24.84
C ARG A 404 -8.18 -18.12 -25.00
N VAL A 405 -8.78 -19.04 -24.26
CA VAL A 405 -8.49 -20.47 -24.41
C VAL A 405 -9.16 -21.01 -25.68
N PRO A 406 -8.42 -21.69 -26.58
CA PRO A 406 -9.00 -22.20 -27.82
C PRO A 406 -9.95 -23.38 -27.56
N GLY A 407 -11.02 -23.46 -28.35
CA GLY A 407 -12.03 -24.52 -28.29
C GLY A 407 -13.19 -24.28 -27.32
N VAL A 408 -13.34 -23.06 -26.80
CA VAL A 408 -14.49 -22.64 -25.97
C VAL A 408 -15.40 -21.69 -26.79
N PRO A 409 -16.57 -22.15 -27.27
CA PRO A 409 -17.38 -21.41 -28.26
C PRO A 409 -17.83 -20.02 -27.81
N SER A 410 -18.19 -19.86 -26.53
CA SER A 410 -18.67 -18.59 -25.96
C SER A 410 -18.11 -18.36 -24.56
N GLY A 411 -16.81 -18.07 -24.49
CA GLY A 411 -16.10 -17.81 -23.23
C GLY A 411 -14.64 -18.20 -23.33
N GLY A 412 -14.07 -18.54 -22.17
CA GLY A 412 -12.66 -18.88 -22.06
C GLY A 412 -11.75 -17.65 -22.04
N TYR A 413 -12.34 -16.47 -21.81
CA TYR A 413 -11.60 -15.25 -21.55
C TYR A 413 -10.78 -15.45 -20.27
N THR A 414 -9.49 -15.16 -20.40
CA THR A 414 -8.49 -15.56 -19.41
C THR A 414 -7.76 -14.33 -18.88
N TYR A 415 -7.75 -14.22 -17.54
CA TYR A 415 -6.92 -13.28 -16.83
C TYR A 415 -5.64 -13.98 -16.35
N VAL A 416 -4.47 -13.48 -16.74
CA VAL A 416 -3.18 -14.06 -16.40
C VAL A 416 -2.48 -13.19 -15.37
N CYS A 417 -2.11 -13.78 -14.24
CA CYS A 417 -1.37 -13.10 -13.18
C CYS A 417 -0.28 -14.00 -12.61
N ALA A 418 0.75 -13.39 -12.02
CA ALA A 418 1.87 -14.09 -11.44
C ALA A 418 2.11 -13.71 -9.97
N LEU A 419 2.51 -14.70 -9.20
CA LEU A 419 3.13 -14.55 -7.88
C LEU A 419 4.63 -14.78 -8.01
N ASN A 420 5.41 -13.94 -7.33
CA ASN A 420 6.86 -14.02 -7.28
C ASN A 420 7.32 -14.57 -5.93
N GLU A 421 8.16 -15.60 -5.96
CA GLU A 421 8.76 -16.18 -4.75
C GLU A 421 9.70 -15.17 -4.11
N LEU A 422 9.50 -14.86 -2.83
CA LEU A 422 10.48 -14.20 -1.99
C LEU A 422 11.13 -15.24 -1.08
N PRO A 423 12.33 -15.75 -1.39
CA PRO A 423 12.95 -16.81 -0.62
C PRO A 423 13.21 -16.36 0.82
N HIS A 424 12.62 -17.05 1.79
CA HIS A 424 12.89 -16.85 3.21
C HIS A 424 13.62 -18.06 3.79
N LYS A 425 14.62 -17.86 4.65
CA LYS A 425 15.48 -18.94 5.17
C LYS A 425 14.70 -20.07 5.87
N THR A 426 13.52 -19.77 6.41
CA THR A 426 12.66 -20.72 7.12
C THR A 426 11.56 -21.35 6.27
N GLN A 427 11.32 -20.82 5.06
CA GLN A 427 10.28 -21.33 4.16
C GLN A 427 10.88 -22.38 3.21
N LYS A 428 10.11 -23.45 2.93
CA LYS A 428 10.51 -24.42 1.92
C LYS A 428 10.42 -23.75 0.54
N SER A 429 11.34 -24.10 -0.35
CA SER A 429 11.32 -23.60 -1.72
C SER A 429 10.03 -24.01 -2.44
N TRP A 430 9.49 -23.08 -3.24
CA TRP A 430 8.34 -23.33 -4.10
C TRP A 430 8.54 -24.49 -5.06
N ARG A 431 9.78 -24.72 -5.53
CA ARG A 431 10.14 -25.84 -6.40
C ARG A 431 9.76 -27.20 -5.81
N THR A 432 9.90 -27.36 -4.49
CA THR A 432 9.48 -28.58 -3.79
C THR A 432 8.01 -28.55 -3.40
N GLN A 433 7.51 -27.40 -2.95
CA GLN A 433 6.14 -27.26 -2.45
C GLN A 433 5.09 -27.39 -3.55
N ILE A 434 5.35 -26.91 -4.77
CA ILE A 434 4.37 -26.94 -5.86
C ILE A 434 4.05 -28.38 -6.29
N GLU A 435 5.01 -29.31 -6.20
CA GLU A 435 4.79 -30.72 -6.53
C GLU A 435 4.09 -31.49 -5.41
N THR A 436 4.50 -31.26 -4.16
CA THR A 436 4.09 -32.10 -3.02
C THR A 436 2.96 -31.51 -2.18
N GLN A 437 2.82 -30.18 -2.17
CA GLN A 437 1.98 -29.44 -1.22
C GLN A 437 1.29 -28.23 -1.90
N LYS A 438 0.83 -28.38 -3.15
CA LYS A 438 0.22 -27.28 -3.95
C LYS A 438 -0.86 -26.48 -3.21
N GLY A 439 -1.72 -27.16 -2.44
CA GLY A 439 -2.77 -26.50 -1.67
C GLY A 439 -2.24 -25.66 -0.51
N ALA A 440 -1.18 -26.14 0.16
CA ALA A 440 -0.54 -25.39 1.24
C ALA A 440 0.25 -24.19 0.71
N LEU A 441 0.90 -24.33 -0.45
CA LEU A 441 1.54 -23.23 -1.17
C LEU A 441 0.51 -22.14 -1.50
N LEU A 442 -0.60 -22.49 -2.15
CA LEU A 442 -1.66 -21.55 -2.48
C LEU A 442 -2.25 -20.87 -1.23
N ALA A 443 -2.54 -21.64 -0.17
CA ALA A 443 -3.09 -21.08 1.07
C ALA A 443 -2.14 -20.09 1.75
N ASN A 444 -0.83 -20.39 1.74
CA ASN A 444 0.18 -19.46 2.26
C ASN A 444 0.22 -18.18 1.42
N GLU A 445 0.18 -18.28 0.10
CA GLU A 445 0.18 -17.12 -0.79
C GLU A 445 -1.08 -16.28 -0.66
N MET A 446 -2.26 -16.89 -0.53
CA MET A 446 -3.51 -16.18 -0.27
C MET A 446 -3.47 -15.39 1.04
N ARG A 447 -2.78 -15.90 2.06
CA ARG A 447 -2.58 -15.19 3.34
C ARG A 447 -1.54 -14.07 3.23
N ASN A 448 -0.44 -14.30 2.53
CA ASN A 448 0.67 -13.35 2.43
C ASN A 448 0.41 -12.21 1.42
N ASN A 449 -0.40 -12.48 0.39
CA ASN A 449 -0.67 -11.59 -0.72
C ASN A 449 -2.18 -11.30 -0.90
N THR A 450 -2.95 -11.28 0.19
CA THR A 450 -4.43 -11.19 0.14
C THR A 450 -4.92 -10.00 -0.70
N ALA A 451 -4.39 -8.80 -0.45
CA ALA A 451 -4.79 -7.59 -1.19
C ALA A 451 -4.53 -7.73 -2.69
N LYS A 452 -3.31 -8.11 -3.09
CA LYS A 452 -2.93 -8.32 -4.48
C LYS A 452 -3.80 -9.38 -5.18
N MET A 453 -3.97 -10.54 -4.54
CA MET A 453 -4.72 -11.65 -5.14
C MET A 453 -6.20 -11.33 -5.28
N GLN A 454 -6.82 -10.67 -4.29
CA GLN A 454 -8.21 -10.23 -4.42
C GLN A 454 -8.39 -9.16 -5.49
N ARG A 455 -7.43 -8.24 -5.66
CA ARG A 455 -7.46 -7.26 -6.78
C ARG A 455 -7.42 -7.95 -8.13
N PHE A 456 -6.54 -8.93 -8.33
CA PHE A 456 -6.53 -9.72 -9.58
C PHE A 456 -7.87 -10.42 -9.83
N ALA A 457 -8.46 -11.04 -8.81
CA ALA A 457 -9.75 -11.68 -8.94
C ALA A 457 -10.87 -10.67 -9.26
N ALA A 458 -10.88 -9.50 -8.63
CA ALA A 458 -11.84 -8.44 -8.91
C ALA A 458 -11.71 -7.91 -10.34
N CYS A 459 -10.50 -7.58 -10.80
CA CYS A 459 -10.23 -7.17 -12.18
C CYS A 459 -10.69 -8.23 -13.19
N ALA A 460 -10.38 -9.50 -12.93
CA ALA A 460 -10.80 -10.62 -13.80
C ALA A 460 -12.33 -10.74 -13.89
N ILE A 461 -13.04 -10.63 -12.75
CA ILE A 461 -14.52 -10.70 -12.73
C ILE A 461 -15.15 -9.51 -13.47
N ILE A 462 -14.66 -8.29 -13.20
CA ILE A 462 -15.15 -7.07 -13.84
C ILE A 462 -14.90 -7.12 -15.35
N SER A 463 -13.73 -7.60 -15.78
CA SER A 463 -13.40 -7.80 -17.20
C SER A 463 -14.17 -8.97 -17.85
N GLY A 464 -14.88 -9.77 -17.07
CA GLY A 464 -15.65 -10.92 -17.57
C GLY A 464 -14.78 -12.06 -18.03
N CYS A 465 -13.66 -12.30 -17.35
CA CYS A 465 -12.80 -13.46 -17.54
C CYS A 465 -13.32 -14.65 -16.72
N ASP A 466 -13.68 -15.73 -17.41
CA ASP A 466 -14.15 -16.98 -16.78
C ASP A 466 -13.02 -17.74 -16.08
N ILE A 467 -11.79 -17.57 -16.60
CA ILE A 467 -10.61 -18.32 -16.20
C ILE A 467 -9.57 -17.35 -15.65
N LEU A 468 -8.96 -17.72 -14.52
CA LEU A 468 -7.80 -17.06 -13.97
C LEU A 468 -6.62 -18.04 -13.96
N LYS A 469 -5.55 -17.66 -14.67
CA LYS A 469 -4.27 -18.39 -14.71
C LYS A 469 -3.31 -17.75 -13.72
N LEU A 470 -2.89 -18.52 -12.73
CA LEU A 470 -1.97 -18.10 -11.68
C LEU A 470 -0.60 -18.74 -11.89
N ALA A 471 0.37 -17.96 -12.33
CA ALA A 471 1.75 -18.40 -12.53
C ALA A 471 2.57 -18.27 -11.24
N TYR A 472 3.35 -19.30 -10.92
CA TYR A 472 4.33 -19.29 -9.85
C TYR A 472 5.72 -19.06 -10.45
N VAL A 473 6.28 -17.89 -10.16
CA VAL A 473 7.55 -17.44 -10.73
C VAL A 473 8.58 -17.30 -9.61
N SER A 474 9.77 -17.83 -9.84
CA SER A 474 10.89 -17.70 -8.90
C SER A 474 12.11 -17.14 -9.62
N ARG A 475 12.94 -16.39 -8.90
CA ARG A 475 14.26 -16.00 -9.40
C ARG A 475 15.08 -17.26 -9.69
N ARG A 476 15.91 -17.23 -10.72
CA ARG A 476 16.87 -18.33 -10.97
C ARG A 476 17.92 -18.40 -9.88
N THR A 477 18.39 -17.24 -9.46
CA THR A 477 19.33 -17.07 -8.36
C THR A 477 18.73 -16.06 -7.38
N PRO A 478 18.72 -16.30 -6.06
CA PRO A 478 18.07 -15.39 -5.10
C PRO A 478 18.55 -13.93 -5.15
N GLY A 479 19.80 -13.71 -5.57
CA GLY A 479 20.42 -12.40 -5.72
C GLY A 479 20.18 -11.70 -7.06
N ASP A 480 19.41 -12.29 -7.98
CA ASP A 480 19.16 -11.78 -9.32
C ASP A 480 17.66 -11.53 -9.53
N ALA A 481 17.29 -10.25 -9.55
CA ALA A 481 15.90 -9.80 -9.72
C ALA A 481 15.50 -9.58 -11.19
N GLU A 482 16.35 -9.92 -12.17
CA GLU A 482 16.03 -9.78 -13.59
C GLU A 482 15.72 -11.13 -14.25
N ASN A 483 16.44 -12.19 -13.86
CA ASN A 483 16.27 -13.52 -14.44
C ASN A 483 15.39 -14.45 -13.60
N HIS A 484 14.30 -14.89 -14.20
CA HIS A 484 13.28 -15.72 -13.54
C HIS A 484 13.02 -17.03 -14.29
N SER A 485 12.38 -17.96 -13.58
CA SER A 485 11.81 -19.20 -14.11
C SER A 485 10.36 -19.34 -13.67
N ILE A 486 9.53 -19.77 -14.59
CA ILE A 486 8.15 -20.21 -14.35
C ILE A 486 8.22 -21.65 -13.85
N ILE A 487 7.74 -21.87 -12.63
CA ILE A 487 7.77 -23.20 -11.98
C ILE A 487 6.47 -23.96 -12.25
N GLY A 488 5.37 -23.23 -12.46
CA GLY A 488 4.09 -23.82 -12.85
C GLY A 488 3.01 -22.77 -13.02
N ILE A 489 1.95 -23.14 -13.75
CA ILE A 489 0.77 -22.30 -13.95
C ILE A 489 -0.45 -23.10 -13.53
N HIS A 490 -1.20 -22.60 -12.54
CA HIS A 490 -2.44 -23.21 -12.10
C HIS A 490 -3.64 -22.49 -12.72
N THR A 491 -4.62 -23.28 -13.14
CA THR A 491 -5.86 -22.78 -13.75
C THR A 491 -7.00 -22.87 -12.75
N TYR A 492 -7.73 -21.78 -12.59
CA TYR A 492 -8.93 -21.73 -11.76
C TYR A 492 -10.08 -21.10 -12.55
N THR A 493 -11.31 -21.49 -12.24
CA THR A 493 -12.46 -20.65 -12.52
C THR A 493 -12.39 -19.42 -11.62
N THR A 494 -12.55 -18.23 -12.22
CA THR A 494 -12.33 -16.96 -11.53
C THR A 494 -13.22 -16.82 -10.29
N GLU A 495 -14.50 -17.18 -10.41
CA GLU A 495 -15.46 -17.10 -9.30
C GLU A 495 -15.08 -18.02 -8.12
N ASN A 496 -14.69 -19.27 -8.40
CA ASN A 496 -14.32 -20.21 -7.33
C ASN A 496 -13.07 -19.75 -6.58
N LEU A 497 -12.08 -19.22 -7.31
CA LEU A 497 -10.87 -18.70 -6.69
C LEU A 497 -11.17 -17.46 -5.83
N ALA A 498 -12.02 -16.55 -6.32
CA ALA A 498 -12.46 -15.39 -5.55
C ALA A 498 -13.14 -15.80 -4.23
N VAL A 499 -14.04 -16.79 -4.27
CA VAL A 499 -14.70 -17.32 -3.07
C VAL A 499 -13.69 -17.95 -2.11
N GLN A 500 -12.72 -18.73 -2.62
CA GLN A 500 -11.66 -19.30 -1.78
C GLN A 500 -10.83 -18.22 -1.08
N MET A 501 -10.59 -17.07 -1.74
CA MET A 501 -9.88 -15.92 -1.18
C MET A 501 -10.70 -15.10 -0.19
N GLY A 502 -11.99 -15.41 0.01
CA GLY A 502 -12.89 -14.60 0.80
C GLY A 502 -13.24 -13.25 0.13
N LEU A 503 -13.20 -13.19 -1.20
CA LEU A 503 -13.73 -12.06 -1.97
C LEU A 503 -15.19 -12.33 -2.31
N ASN A 504 -16.09 -11.57 -1.67
CA ASN A 504 -17.51 -11.59 -1.99
C ASN A 504 -17.85 -10.38 -2.88
N MET A 505 -18.18 -10.63 -4.14
CA MET A 505 -18.50 -9.56 -5.09
C MET A 505 -19.73 -8.74 -4.69
N ARG A 506 -20.65 -9.31 -3.91
CA ARG A 506 -21.81 -8.56 -3.39
C ARG A 506 -21.36 -7.50 -2.37
N ASN A 507 -20.45 -7.85 -1.47
CA ASN A 507 -19.83 -6.91 -0.55
C ASN A 507 -18.99 -5.88 -1.31
N ALA A 508 -18.20 -6.31 -2.30
CA ALA A 508 -17.37 -5.44 -3.13
C ALA A 508 -18.19 -4.31 -3.80
N TRP A 509 -19.30 -4.67 -4.46
CA TRP A 509 -20.19 -3.66 -5.06
C TRP A 509 -20.93 -2.81 -4.01
N ALA A 510 -21.26 -3.38 -2.85
CA ALA A 510 -21.84 -2.61 -1.74
C ALA A 510 -20.87 -1.55 -1.19
N VAL A 511 -19.57 -1.85 -1.14
CA VAL A 511 -18.50 -0.90 -0.78
C VAL A 511 -18.46 0.24 -1.79
N VAL A 512 -18.42 -0.07 -3.10
CA VAL A 512 -18.44 0.95 -4.17
C VAL A 512 -19.67 1.85 -4.02
N ARG A 513 -20.87 1.25 -3.85
CA ARG A 513 -22.12 2.00 -3.66
C ARG A 513 -22.06 2.94 -2.46
N HIS A 514 -21.56 2.45 -1.33
CA HIS A 514 -21.45 3.24 -0.12
C HIS A 514 -20.54 4.45 -0.30
N ILE A 515 -19.39 4.27 -0.98
CA ILE A 515 -18.44 5.34 -1.26
C ILE A 515 -19.05 6.35 -2.25
N CYS A 516 -19.72 5.90 -3.32
CA CYS A 516 -20.41 6.81 -4.25
C CYS A 516 -21.50 7.63 -3.57
N ALA A 517 -22.33 7.01 -2.72
CA ALA A 517 -23.36 7.74 -1.97
C ALA A 517 -22.76 8.80 -1.03
N LEU A 518 -21.60 8.51 -0.43
CA LEU A 518 -20.85 9.48 0.39
C LEU A 518 -20.36 10.65 -0.46
N ILE A 519 -19.77 10.39 -1.63
CA ILE A 519 -19.29 11.42 -2.55
C ILE A 519 -20.46 12.29 -3.04
N MET A 520 -21.59 11.67 -3.41
CA MET A 520 -22.78 12.40 -3.87
C MET A 520 -23.40 13.32 -2.81
N SER A 521 -23.19 13.02 -1.52
CA SER A 521 -23.64 13.91 -0.43
C SER A 521 -22.85 15.21 -0.31
N LYS A 522 -21.77 15.37 -1.09
CA LYS A 522 -20.90 16.55 -1.09
C LYS A 522 -21.16 17.45 -2.30
N PRO A 523 -20.82 18.75 -2.20
CA PRO A 523 -20.89 19.65 -3.35
C PRO A 523 -20.03 19.15 -4.52
N ASP A 524 -20.20 19.75 -5.68
CA ASP A 524 -19.28 19.49 -6.80
C ASP A 524 -17.88 19.97 -6.46
N GLY A 525 -16.87 19.27 -6.98
CA GLY A 525 -15.47 19.59 -6.70
C GLY A 525 -14.54 18.39 -6.73
N GLN A 526 -13.32 18.64 -6.27
CA GLN A 526 -12.22 17.70 -6.21
C GLN A 526 -12.06 17.14 -4.79
N TYR A 527 -11.80 15.85 -4.69
CA TYR A 527 -11.68 15.14 -3.43
C TYR A 527 -10.58 14.08 -3.49
N ILE A 528 -10.13 13.65 -2.31
CA ILE A 528 -9.08 12.63 -2.20
C ILE A 528 -9.53 11.57 -1.20
N LEU A 529 -9.55 10.32 -1.64
CA LEU A 529 -9.70 9.14 -0.78
C LEU A 529 -8.33 8.61 -0.44
N VAL A 530 -7.99 8.51 0.84
CA VAL A 530 -6.68 8.02 1.30
C VAL A 530 -6.86 6.89 2.31
N LYS A 531 -6.25 5.74 2.06
CA LYS A 531 -6.13 4.69 3.07
C LYS A 531 -5.04 5.06 4.06
N ASP A 532 -5.37 5.14 5.34
CA ASP A 532 -4.44 5.47 6.41
C ASP A 532 -3.38 4.36 6.57
N PRO A 533 -2.07 4.64 6.56
CA PRO A 533 -1.04 3.61 6.65
C PRO A 533 -1.10 2.77 7.94
N LEU A 534 -1.52 3.38 9.05
CA LEU A 534 -1.47 2.79 10.39
C LEU A 534 -2.84 2.30 10.87
N LYS A 535 -3.90 3.03 10.53
CA LYS A 535 -5.27 2.70 10.96
C LYS A 535 -6.02 1.94 9.86
N PRO A 536 -6.90 0.99 10.23
CA PRO A 536 -7.75 0.27 9.27
C PRO A 536 -8.97 1.12 8.87
N ASN A 537 -8.73 2.29 8.28
CA ASN A 537 -9.77 3.19 7.77
C ASN A 537 -9.34 3.88 6.46
N ILE A 538 -10.34 4.37 5.74
CA ILE A 538 -10.17 5.29 4.61
C ILE A 538 -10.59 6.67 5.10
N ARG A 539 -9.81 7.70 4.79
CA ARG A 539 -10.13 9.09 5.04
C ARG A 539 -10.53 9.76 3.73
N PHE A 540 -11.62 10.52 3.76
CA PHE A 540 -12.13 11.27 2.63
C PHE A 540 -11.90 12.76 2.87
N TYR A 541 -11.10 13.39 2.01
CA TYR A 541 -10.70 14.77 2.10
C TYR A 541 -11.32 15.61 0.97
N ALA A 542 -11.66 16.86 1.25
CA ALA A 542 -11.81 17.87 0.19
C ALA A 542 -10.41 18.22 -0.33
N ALA A 543 -10.22 18.22 -1.65
CA ALA A 543 -9.00 18.75 -2.24
C ALA A 543 -9.07 20.29 -2.19
N PRO A 544 -7.94 20.98 -1.94
CA PRO A 544 -7.90 22.44 -1.99
C PRO A 544 -8.17 22.91 -3.43
N GLU A 545 -8.89 24.01 -3.59
CA GLU A 545 -9.09 24.66 -4.89
C GLU A 545 -7.72 25.12 -5.42
N GLU A 546 -7.46 24.98 -6.72
CA GLU A 546 -6.16 25.27 -7.35
C GLU A 546 -5.69 26.72 -7.11
N GLU A 547 -6.59 27.63 -6.75
CA GLU A 547 -6.31 29.04 -6.45
C GLU A 547 -5.47 29.25 -5.16
N ASP A 548 -5.37 28.27 -4.26
CA ASP A 548 -4.61 28.39 -3.00
C ASP A 548 -3.13 27.97 -3.11
N ILE A 549 -2.65 27.59 -4.30
CA ILE A 549 -1.25 27.20 -4.52
C ILE A 549 -0.45 28.41 -5.01
N GLU A 550 -0.31 29.43 -4.16
CA GLU A 550 0.78 30.40 -4.31
C GLU A 550 2.10 29.66 -4.04
N PHE A 551 2.81 29.29 -5.11
CA PHE A 551 4.20 28.87 -4.98
C PHE A 551 5.02 30.06 -4.48
N PRO A 552 5.62 30.03 -3.29
CA PRO A 552 6.56 31.06 -2.91
C PRO A 552 7.74 30.99 -3.88
N VAL A 553 7.84 31.99 -4.75
CA VAL A 553 9.00 32.20 -5.60
C VAL A 553 10.20 32.33 -4.67
N LYS A 554 11.07 31.32 -4.68
CA LYS A 554 12.37 31.44 -4.00
C LYS A 554 13.24 32.38 -4.82
N GLU A 555 13.51 33.55 -4.26
CA GLU A 555 14.64 34.42 -4.63
C GLU A 555 15.99 33.70 -4.49
#